data_AF-O81458-F1
#
_entry.id   AF-O81458-F1
#
_cell.length_a   1.000
_cell.length_b   1.000
_cell.length_c   1.000
_cell.angle_alpha   90.00
_cell.angle_beta   90.00
_cell.angle_gamma   90.00
#
_symmetry.space_group_name_H-M   'P 1'
#
loop_
_entity.id
_entity.type
_entity.pdbx_description
1 polymer ?
#
loop_
_entity_poly.entity_id
_entity_poly.type
_entity_poly.pdbx_seq_one_letter_code
_entity_poly.pdbx_strand_id
1 'polypeptide(L)'
;MEETILVGDDLMTGPPSPVIPPEIASHVLEGVDLCDGILRNLFLCMSMYPRFGLQINDIEPFCQDELALYRQCAEKRDKILRVRLQESEHKLGLSMPIELAKERITQLEAEATSFERKRLESLKQGMENRNKVEHEHNQHHDQSPKPSAPKRWFFW
;
A
#
# COMPACT_ATOMS: atom_id res chain seq x y z
N MET A 1 21.97 -9.41 45.17
CA MET A 1 22.52 -9.59 43.82
C MET A 1 21.31 -9.79 42.94
N GLU A 2 20.92 -8.75 42.21
CA GLU A 2 19.82 -8.84 41.23
C GLU A 2 20.38 -9.58 40.02
N GLU A 3 19.91 -10.81 39.83
CA GLU A 3 20.10 -11.53 38.59
C GLU A 3 19.23 -10.86 37.53
N THR A 4 19.86 -10.01 36.72
CA THR A 4 19.27 -9.57 35.45
C THR A 4 19.17 -10.79 34.56
N ILE A 5 18.02 -11.45 34.63
CA ILE A 5 17.60 -12.47 33.67
C ILE A 5 17.64 -11.78 32.31
N LEU A 6 18.67 -12.08 31.54
CA LEU A 6 18.82 -11.64 30.15
C LEU A 6 17.67 -12.31 29.39
N VAL A 7 16.56 -11.57 29.23
CA VAL A 7 15.41 -12.00 28.44
C VAL A 7 15.92 -12.20 27.02
N GLY A 8 15.87 -13.46 26.57
CA GLY A 8 16.32 -13.92 25.25
C GLY A 8 15.41 -13.45 24.12
N ASP A 9 15.22 -12.13 24.00
CA ASP A 9 14.45 -11.48 22.93
C ASP A 9 15.34 -10.75 21.91
N ASP A 10 16.68 -10.87 22.01
CA ASP A 10 17.63 -10.12 21.17
C ASP A 10 18.35 -10.99 20.10
N LEU A 11 17.80 -12.15 19.74
CA LEU A 11 18.42 -13.08 18.76
C LEU A 11 17.62 -13.30 17.47
N MET A 12 16.64 -12.43 17.17
CA MET A 12 15.96 -12.37 15.86
C MET A 12 16.15 -10.97 15.23
N THR A 13 17.38 -10.46 15.31
CA THR A 13 17.79 -9.09 14.97
C THR A 13 18.13 -8.92 13.49
N GLY A 14 17.22 -9.33 12.62
CA GLY A 14 17.31 -9.09 11.18
C GLY A 14 16.05 -8.44 10.65
N PRO A 15 16.12 -7.35 9.85
CA PRO A 15 14.95 -6.93 9.10
C PRO A 15 14.49 -8.09 8.21
N PRO A 16 13.17 -8.31 8.04
CA PRO A 16 12.65 -9.42 7.25
C PRO A 16 13.26 -9.39 5.84
N SER A 17 13.44 -10.57 5.24
CA SER A 17 13.98 -10.67 3.88
C SER A 17 13.18 -9.78 2.93
N PRO A 18 13.86 -9.06 2.02
CA PRO A 18 13.20 -8.12 1.13
C PRO A 18 12.20 -8.84 0.21
N VAL A 19 10.97 -8.33 0.15
CA VAL A 19 9.95 -8.82 -0.77
C VAL A 19 10.25 -8.23 -2.14
N ILE A 20 10.56 -9.08 -3.12
CA ILE A 20 10.89 -8.65 -4.48
C ILE A 20 9.60 -8.68 -5.33
N PRO A 21 9.17 -7.55 -5.90
CA PRO A 21 8.07 -7.54 -6.86
C PRO A 21 8.40 -8.39 -8.10
N PRO A 22 7.48 -9.25 -8.58
CA PRO A 22 7.74 -10.14 -9.70
C PRO A 22 8.11 -9.40 -11.00
N GLU A 23 7.70 -8.15 -11.14
CA GLU A 23 7.96 -7.31 -12.32
C GLU A 23 9.44 -6.87 -12.43
N ILE A 24 10.14 -6.77 -11.31
CA ILE A 24 11.54 -6.28 -11.23
C ILE A 24 12.49 -7.42 -10.88
N ALA A 25 11.96 -8.61 -10.58
CA ALA A 25 12.71 -9.78 -10.14
C ALA A 25 13.81 -10.18 -11.12
N SER A 26 13.57 -10.16 -12.43
CA SER A 26 14.57 -10.53 -13.43
C SER A 26 15.80 -9.62 -13.41
N HIS A 27 15.61 -8.31 -13.26
CA HIS A 27 16.71 -7.33 -13.23
C HIS A 27 17.44 -7.32 -11.90
N VAL A 28 16.71 -7.43 -10.79
CA VAL A 28 17.30 -7.36 -9.44
C VAL A 28 18.11 -8.62 -9.12
N LEU A 29 17.65 -9.79 -9.59
CA LEU A 29 18.27 -11.08 -9.33
C LEU A 29 19.42 -11.41 -10.30
N GLU A 30 19.67 -10.59 -11.32
CA GLU A 30 20.68 -10.88 -12.34
C GLU A 30 22.10 -10.93 -11.73
N GLY A 31 22.75 -12.09 -11.82
CA GLY A 31 24.09 -12.32 -11.27
C GLY A 31 24.17 -12.39 -9.74
N VAL A 32 23.03 -12.49 -9.04
CA VAL A 32 23.00 -12.71 -7.58
C VAL A 32 22.99 -14.22 -7.30
N ASP A 33 23.81 -14.66 -6.34
CA ASP A 33 23.74 -16.04 -5.84
C ASP A 33 22.46 -16.23 -5.00
N LEU A 34 21.56 -17.08 -5.47
CA LEU A 34 20.30 -17.40 -4.81
C LEU A 34 20.46 -18.43 -3.68
N CYS A 35 21.68 -18.96 -3.49
CA CYS A 35 22.00 -20.01 -2.54
C CYS A 35 21.36 -21.37 -2.89
N ASP A 36 20.91 -21.57 -4.14
CA ASP A 36 20.18 -22.77 -4.57
C ASP A 36 21.00 -24.06 -4.38
N GLY A 37 22.30 -24.02 -4.68
CA GLY A 37 23.19 -25.16 -4.48
C GLY A 37 23.35 -25.53 -3.00
N ILE A 38 23.51 -24.52 -2.15
CA ILE A 38 23.64 -24.69 -0.69
C ILE A 38 22.31 -25.17 -0.11
N LEU A 39 21.20 -24.62 -0.58
CA LEU A 39 19.86 -24.99 -0.16
C LEU A 39 19.54 -26.44 -0.54
N ARG A 40 19.92 -26.89 -1.75
CA ARG A 40 19.81 -28.30 -2.16
C ARG A 40 20.63 -29.22 -1.25
N ASN A 41 21.86 -28.84 -0.92
CA ASN A 41 22.70 -29.63 -0.03
C ASN A 41 22.11 -29.70 1.39
N LEU A 42 21.57 -28.58 1.89
CA LEU A 42 20.87 -28.53 3.17
C LEU A 42 19.62 -29.43 3.17
N PHE A 43 18.81 -29.39 2.10
CA PHE A 43 17.66 -30.28 1.92
C PHE A 43 18.06 -31.74 1.84
N LEU A 44 19.14 -32.07 1.11
CA LEU A 44 19.65 -33.42 1.02
C LEU A 44 20.11 -33.92 2.39
N CYS A 45 20.85 -33.10 3.12
CA CYS A 45 21.29 -33.39 4.47
C CYS A 45 20.09 -33.63 5.41
N MET A 46 19.06 -32.77 5.38
CA MET A 46 17.84 -32.96 6.15
C MET A 46 17.01 -34.19 5.72
N SER A 47 17.00 -34.52 4.42
CA SER A 47 16.25 -35.66 3.88
C SER A 47 16.89 -37.01 4.18
N MET A 48 18.22 -37.04 4.39
CA MET A 48 18.96 -38.25 4.71
C MET A 48 18.78 -38.70 6.17
N TYR A 49 18.34 -37.79 7.05
CA TYR A 49 18.09 -38.06 8.47
C TYR A 49 16.62 -37.77 8.86
N PRO A 50 15.64 -38.57 8.38
CA PRO A 50 14.21 -38.27 8.51
C PRO A 50 13.62 -38.51 9.92
N ARG A 51 14.44 -38.65 10.97
CA ARG A 51 13.98 -39.00 12.33
C ARG A 51 14.08 -37.85 13.35
N PHE A 52 14.17 -36.61 12.88
CA PHE A 52 14.30 -35.42 13.74
C PHE A 52 12.96 -34.68 13.90
N GLY A 53 11.94 -35.40 14.38
CA GLY A 53 10.71 -34.81 14.91
C GLY A 53 10.58 -35.24 16.37
N LEU A 54 10.50 -34.28 17.29
CA LEU A 54 10.48 -34.41 18.76
C LEU A 54 11.84 -34.65 19.45
N GLN A 55 12.59 -33.58 19.69
CA GLN A 55 12.99 -33.17 21.04
C GLN A 55 13.60 -31.76 20.98
N ILE A 56 12.99 -30.83 21.72
CA ILE A 56 13.29 -29.39 21.66
C ILE A 56 14.57 -29.03 22.43
N ASN A 57 15.25 -29.97 23.08
CA ASN A 57 16.44 -29.70 23.86
C ASN A 57 17.40 -30.88 23.74
N ASP A 58 18.24 -30.88 22.72
CA ASP A 58 19.67 -31.19 22.81
C ASP A 58 20.29 -31.20 21.41
N ILE A 59 21.45 -30.56 21.29
CA ILE A 59 22.15 -30.23 20.05
C ILE A 59 22.51 -31.49 19.27
N GLU A 60 21.83 -31.73 18.16
CA GLU A 60 22.26 -32.69 17.14
C GLU A 60 23.03 -31.92 16.03
N PRO A 61 24.32 -32.22 15.77
CA PRO A 61 25.22 -31.37 14.98
C PRO A 61 25.14 -31.60 13.46
N PHE A 62 24.24 -32.46 12.99
CA PHE A 62 24.21 -32.83 11.58
C PHE A 62 23.52 -31.73 10.75
N CYS A 63 24.16 -31.36 9.65
CA CYS A 63 23.79 -30.24 8.77
C CYS A 63 24.05 -28.82 9.29
N GLN A 64 24.76 -28.64 10.43
CA GLN A 64 25.05 -27.30 10.96
C GLN A 64 25.99 -26.49 10.06
N ASP A 65 26.94 -27.16 9.39
CA ASP A 65 27.86 -26.52 8.46
C ASP A 65 27.12 -26.01 7.22
N GLU A 66 26.24 -26.84 6.64
CA GLU A 66 25.38 -26.46 5.52
C GLU A 66 24.42 -25.32 5.91
N LEU A 67 23.91 -25.34 7.14
CA LEU A 67 23.04 -24.28 7.66
C LEU A 67 23.83 -22.97 7.86
N ALA A 68 25.06 -23.04 8.37
CA ALA A 68 25.93 -21.89 8.53
C ALA A 68 26.31 -21.28 7.17
N LEU A 69 26.64 -22.12 6.18
CA LEU A 69 26.89 -21.71 4.80
C LEU A 69 25.64 -21.07 4.17
N TYR A 70 24.46 -21.65 4.38
CA TYR A 70 23.21 -21.09 3.89
C TYR A 70 22.91 -19.72 4.51
N ARG A 71 23.07 -19.59 5.84
CA ARG A 71 22.89 -18.31 6.54
C ARG A 71 23.81 -17.23 5.99
N GLN A 72 25.11 -17.53 5.83
CA GLN A 72 26.06 -16.58 5.26
C GLN A 72 25.71 -16.17 3.82
N CYS A 73 25.27 -17.13 3.01
CA CYS A 73 24.84 -16.84 1.65
C CYS A 73 23.56 -15.97 1.62
N ALA A 74 22.55 -16.33 2.43
CA ALA A 74 21.30 -15.60 2.53
C ALA A 74 21.52 -14.16 3.03
N GLU A 75 22.40 -13.95 4.01
CA GLU A 75 22.75 -12.61 4.49
C GLU A 75 23.44 -11.75 3.42
N LYS A 76 24.37 -12.34 2.65
CA LYS A 76 25.02 -11.64 1.53
C LYS A 76 24.01 -11.28 0.45
N ARG A 77 23.14 -12.23 0.10
CA ARG A 77 22.06 -12.04 -0.88
C ARG A 77 21.13 -10.92 -0.42
N ASP A 78 20.63 -10.96 0.81
CA ASP A 78 19.68 -9.98 1.34
C ASP A 78 20.29 -8.56 1.39
N LYS A 79 21.59 -8.43 1.68
CA LYS A 79 22.32 -7.14 1.59
C LYS A 79 22.35 -6.59 0.17
N ILE A 80 22.68 -7.43 -0.81
CA ILE A 80 22.73 -7.05 -2.23
C ILE A 80 21.34 -6.68 -2.73
N LEU A 81 20.33 -7.48 -2.40
CA LEU A 81 18.95 -7.28 -2.84
C LEU A 81 18.35 -5.98 -2.32
N ARG A 82 18.56 -5.63 -1.04
CA ARG A 82 18.06 -4.37 -0.50
C ARG A 82 18.62 -3.15 -1.24
N VAL A 83 19.92 -3.15 -1.50
CA VAL A 83 20.57 -2.04 -2.22
C VAL A 83 20.04 -1.94 -3.66
N ARG A 84 19.96 -3.06 -4.37
CA ARG A 84 19.48 -3.08 -5.75
C ARG A 84 18.01 -2.70 -5.87
N LEU A 85 17.16 -3.17 -4.96
CA LEU A 85 15.75 -2.77 -4.90
C LEU A 85 15.62 -1.26 -4.69
N GLN A 86 16.34 -0.70 -3.71
CA GLN A 86 16.30 0.73 -3.45
C GLN A 86 16.80 1.53 -4.67
N GLU A 87 17.83 1.04 -5.37
CA GLU A 87 18.32 1.68 -6.60
C GLU A 87 17.29 1.59 -7.73
N SER A 88 16.64 0.44 -7.91
CA SER A 88 15.56 0.25 -8.89
C SER A 88 14.37 1.15 -8.57
N GLU A 89 13.93 1.24 -7.32
CA GLU A 89 12.88 2.14 -6.87
C GLU A 89 13.24 3.60 -7.12
N HIS A 90 14.48 4.00 -6.80
CA HIS A 90 14.96 5.35 -7.04
C HIS A 90 15.01 5.66 -8.55
N LYS A 91 15.51 4.75 -9.38
CA LYS A 91 15.51 4.89 -10.85
C LYS A 91 14.09 4.98 -11.40
N LEU A 92 13.17 4.13 -10.91
CA LEU A 92 11.75 4.17 -11.29
C LEU A 92 11.11 5.50 -10.87
N GLY A 93 11.41 5.98 -9.67
CA GLY A 93 10.98 7.28 -9.15
C GLY A 93 11.53 8.46 -9.96
N LEU A 94 12.76 8.38 -10.46
CA LEU A 94 13.34 9.38 -11.35
C LEU A 94 12.78 9.30 -12.78
N SER A 95 12.45 8.10 -13.25
CA SER A 95 11.85 7.88 -14.57
C SER A 95 10.37 8.23 -14.62
N MET A 96 9.72 8.39 -13.46
CA MET A 96 8.41 9.03 -13.41
C MET A 96 8.55 10.47 -13.93
N PRO A 97 7.81 10.87 -14.97
CA PRO A 97 7.87 12.23 -15.48
C PRO A 97 7.18 13.16 -14.49
N ILE A 98 7.93 13.61 -13.48
CA ILE A 98 7.49 14.52 -12.42
C ILE A 98 6.88 15.79 -13.02
N GLU A 99 7.46 16.29 -14.11
CA GLU A 99 6.95 17.49 -14.80
C GLU A 99 5.58 17.25 -15.45
N LEU A 100 5.37 16.08 -16.07
CA LEU A 100 4.09 15.71 -16.66
C LEU A 100 3.05 15.46 -15.56
N ALA A 101 3.45 14.88 -14.43
CA ALA A 101 2.59 14.73 -13.25
C ALA A 101 2.20 16.09 -12.64
N LYS A 102 3.14 17.02 -12.51
CA LYS A 102 2.88 18.40 -12.04
C LYS A 102 1.95 19.14 -12.99
N GLU A 103 2.16 19.04 -14.29
CA GLU A 103 1.28 19.65 -15.29
C GLU A 103 -0.15 19.11 -15.16
N ARG A 104 -0.31 17.78 -15.02
CA ARG A 104 -1.61 17.15 -14.77
C ARG A 104 -2.26 17.61 -13.47
N ILE A 105 -1.48 17.77 -12.39
CA ILE A 105 -1.99 18.28 -11.11
C ILE A 105 -2.51 19.71 -11.29
N THR A 106 -1.73 20.61 -11.90
CA THR A 106 -2.16 22.00 -12.12
C THR A 106 -3.38 22.10 -13.02
N GLN A 107 -3.49 21.23 -14.03
CA GLN A 107 -4.64 21.15 -14.92
C GLN A 107 -5.91 20.71 -14.16
N LEU A 108 -5.80 19.65 -13.35
CA LEU A 108 -6.90 19.14 -12.54
C LEU A 108 -7.34 20.15 -11.47
N GLU A 109 -6.41 20.89 -10.88
CA GLU A 109 -6.71 21.92 -9.89
C GLU A 109 -7.45 23.12 -10.54
N ALA A 110 -7.04 23.54 -11.73
CA ALA A 110 -7.76 24.55 -12.51
C ALA A 110 -9.17 24.08 -12.88
N GLU A 111 -9.33 22.81 -13.26
CA GLU A 111 -10.65 22.24 -13.56
C GLU A 111 -11.54 22.17 -12.31
N ALA A 112 -11.01 21.68 -11.18
CA ALA A 112 -11.71 21.60 -9.91
C ALA A 112 -12.19 22.98 -9.43
N THR A 113 -11.33 23.99 -9.44
CA THR A 113 -11.70 25.35 -9.05
C THR A 113 -12.73 25.98 -9.99
N SER A 114 -12.67 25.67 -11.30
CA SER A 114 -13.69 26.12 -12.26
C SER A 114 -15.04 25.45 -12.01
N PHE A 115 -15.03 24.17 -11.65
CA PHE A 115 -16.23 23.40 -11.32
C PHE A 115 -16.86 23.89 -10.03
N GLU A 116 -16.06 24.16 -8.99
CA GLU A 116 -16.51 24.75 -7.74
C GLU A 116 -17.16 26.12 -7.95
N ARG A 117 -16.58 26.99 -8.78
CA ARG A 117 -17.18 28.29 -9.13
C ARG A 117 -18.54 28.11 -9.81
N LYS A 118 -18.64 27.24 -10.82
CA LYS A 118 -19.92 26.94 -11.49
C LYS A 118 -20.98 26.38 -10.54
N ARG A 119 -20.56 25.54 -9.60
CA ARG A 119 -21.43 24.99 -8.55
C ARG A 119 -21.94 26.08 -7.62
N LEU A 120 -21.08 27.00 -7.19
CA LEU A 120 -21.44 28.16 -6.35
C LEU A 120 -22.41 29.10 -7.08
N GLU A 121 -22.17 29.38 -8.36
CA GLU A 121 -23.06 30.19 -9.20
C GLU A 121 -24.44 29.54 -9.35
N SER A 122 -24.47 28.22 -9.61
CA SER A 122 -25.72 27.46 -9.70
C SER A 122 -26.50 27.44 -8.37
N LEU A 123 -25.78 27.32 -7.24
CA LEU A 123 -26.37 27.45 -5.90
C LEU A 123 -26.95 28.85 -5.69
N LYS A 124 -26.21 29.90 -6.04
CA LYS A 124 -26.66 31.30 -5.92
C LYS A 124 -27.91 31.57 -6.74
N GLN A 125 -27.93 31.11 -8.00
CA GLN A 125 -29.09 31.24 -8.87
C GLN A 125 -30.29 30.46 -8.33
N GLY A 126 -30.08 29.26 -7.78
CA GLY A 126 -31.14 28.48 -7.13
C GLY A 126 -31.74 29.19 -5.92
N MET A 127 -30.92 29.86 -5.10
CA MET A 127 -31.39 30.67 -3.96
C MET A 127 -32.14 31.91 -4.43
N GLU A 128 -31.63 32.63 -5.43
CA GLU A 128 -32.29 33.82 -5.97
C GLU A 128 -33.65 33.48 -6.62
N ASN A 129 -33.73 32.36 -7.34
CA ASN A 129 -35.00 31.89 -7.90
C ASN A 129 -36.01 31.53 -6.82
N ARG A 130 -35.59 30.89 -5.72
CA ARG A 130 -36.48 30.61 -4.56
C ARG A 130 -36.97 31.91 -3.93
N ASN A 131 -36.09 32.88 -3.70
CA ASN A 131 -36.45 34.16 -3.12
C ASN A 131 -37.40 34.97 -4.02
N LYS A 132 -37.24 34.90 -5.35
CA LYS A 132 -38.18 35.50 -6.31
C LYS A 132 -39.54 34.84 -6.25
N VAL A 133 -39.60 33.50 -6.21
CA VAL A 133 -40.86 32.76 -6.07
C VAL A 133 -41.55 33.08 -4.74
N GLU A 134 -40.79 33.23 -3.65
CA GLU A 134 -41.34 33.65 -2.35
C GLU A 134 -41.84 35.11 -2.37
N HIS A 135 -41.13 36.02 -3.04
CA HIS A 135 -41.59 37.40 -3.23
C HIS A 135 -42.84 37.49 -4.12
N GLU A 136 -42.89 36.75 -5.23
CA GLU A 136 -44.06 36.67 -6.10
C GLU A 136 -45.27 36.03 -5.38
N HIS A 137 -45.04 35.01 -4.54
CA HIS A 137 -46.09 34.39 -3.73
C HIS A 137 -46.61 35.33 -2.63
N ASN A 138 -45.74 36.10 -1.97
CA ASN A 138 -46.13 37.09 -0.98
C ASN A 138 -46.83 38.31 -1.60
N GLN A 139 -46.54 38.63 -2.87
CA GLN A 139 -47.21 39.71 -3.59
C GLN A 139 -48.58 39.28 -4.16
N HIS A 140 -48.80 37.98 -4.38
CA HIS A 140 -50.10 37.41 -4.76
C HIS A 140 -51.00 37.04 -3.57
N HIS A 141 -50.53 37.16 -2.32
CA HIS A 141 -51.32 36.78 -1.14
C HIS A 141 -52.39 37.80 -0.74
N ASP A 142 -52.56 38.90 -1.49
CA ASP A 142 -53.68 39.83 -1.33
C ASP A 142 -54.91 39.47 -2.19
N GLN A 143 -54.89 38.34 -2.91
CA GLN A 143 -56.08 37.76 -3.52
C GLN A 143 -56.17 36.26 -3.23
N SER A 144 -56.96 35.94 -2.19
CA SER A 144 -57.46 34.60 -1.88
C SER A 144 -57.96 33.84 -3.11
N PRO A 145 -57.43 32.63 -3.39
CA PRO A 145 -58.14 31.64 -4.18
C PRO A 145 -58.63 30.48 -3.29
N LYS A 146 -59.87 30.08 -3.56
CA LYS A 146 -60.65 28.99 -2.94
C LYS A 146 -59.89 27.66 -2.84
N PRO A 147 -60.23 26.79 -1.86
CA PRO A 147 -59.55 25.51 -1.65
C PRO A 147 -59.83 24.55 -2.81
N SER A 148 -58.81 24.25 -3.61
CA SER A 148 -58.88 23.19 -4.63
C SER A 148 -58.17 21.93 -4.14
N ALA A 149 -58.98 20.85 -4.04
CA ALA A 149 -58.74 19.42 -3.82
C ALA A 149 -57.30 18.86 -3.64
N PRO A 150 -57.13 17.83 -2.77
CA PRO A 150 -55.82 17.25 -2.47
C PRO A 150 -55.22 16.50 -3.68
N LYS A 151 -54.03 16.93 -4.10
CA LYS A 151 -53.25 16.25 -5.14
C LYS A 151 -52.69 14.93 -4.59
N ARG A 152 -53.09 13.82 -5.20
CA ARG A 152 -52.53 12.48 -4.97
C ARG A 152 -51.14 12.41 -5.59
N TRP A 153 -50.16 12.16 -4.74
CA TRP A 153 -48.80 11.81 -5.15
C TRP A 153 -48.78 10.33 -5.53
N PHE A 154 -48.39 10.02 -6.75
CA PHE A 154 -48.03 8.67 -7.15
C PHE A 154 -46.50 8.57 -7.07
N PHE A 155 -46.02 7.72 -6.16
CA PHE A 155 -44.65 7.24 -6.15
C PHE A 155 -44.61 5.94 -6.96
N TRP A 156 -43.77 5.91 -7.99
CA TRP A 156 -43.28 4.69 -8.65
C TRP A 156 -41.82 4.50 -8.23
#